data_AF-A0A6C1PGH7-F1
#
_entry.id   AF-A0A6C1PGH7-F1
#
_cell.length_a   1.000
_cell.length_b   1.000
_cell.length_c   1.000
_cell.angle_alpha   90.00
_cell.angle_beta   90.00
_cell.angle_gamma   90.00
#
_symmetry.space_group_name_H-M   'P 1'
#
loop_
_entity.id
_entity.type
_entity.pdbx_description
1 polymer ?
#
loop_
_entity_poly.entity_id
_entity_poly.type
_entity_poly.pdbx_seq_one_letter_code
_entity_poly.pdbx_strand_id
1 'polypeptide(L)'
;MKSHYPLLVASADSGVPALLRRQCLEPESREFGGFPEPRKGFSEPAHVIGVAANLAVLYCCDRSRYHKDPELLRRAILACDFTLRAMHPDGTLDLLETNFHDATAVGFAVWNVSPAYRVLRRYLEPTGDELVLQERFGNFLRRGADGMKNGGFHTPNHRWVMASALAMLSNDLGRPDLIEEIDLYLGEGIDCNDDGEYSERSAGIYNVVNNKGLLVMAAELARPELLAHVERNLTMMLTYLEPDDTVLTINSRRQDFGKEL
;
A
#
# COMPACT_ATOMS: atom_id res chain seq x y z
N MET A 1 2.55 15.36 16.40
CA MET A 1 2.47 13.89 16.28
C MET A 1 2.31 13.14 17.60
N LYS A 2 3.06 13.45 18.69
CA LYS A 2 3.02 12.66 19.94
C LYS A 2 1.63 12.53 20.61
N SER A 3 0.76 13.55 20.48
CA SER A 3 -0.60 13.53 21.05
C SER A 3 -1.57 12.60 20.31
N HIS A 4 -1.40 12.39 19.00
CA HIS A 4 -2.30 11.57 18.19
C HIS A 4 -1.90 10.09 18.14
N TYR A 5 -0.63 9.77 18.42
CA TYR A 5 -0.15 8.38 18.39
C TYR A 5 -0.97 7.39 19.25
N PRO A 6 -1.33 7.69 20.52
CA PRO A 6 -2.24 6.83 21.29
C PRO A 6 -3.59 6.57 20.59
N LEU A 7 -4.16 7.61 19.97
CA LEU A 7 -5.45 7.52 19.29
C LEU A 7 -5.36 6.65 18.03
N LEU A 8 -4.26 6.76 17.28
CA LEU A 8 -4.00 5.93 16.10
C LEU A 8 -3.90 4.44 16.47
N VAL A 9 -3.16 4.11 17.54
CA VAL A 9 -3.04 2.72 18.00
C VAL A 9 -4.39 2.19 18.48
N ALA A 10 -5.13 2.96 19.29
CA ALA A 10 -6.46 2.55 19.76
C ALA A 10 -7.46 2.37 18.60
N SER A 11 -7.42 3.24 17.59
CA SER A 11 -8.25 3.12 16.39
C SER A 11 -7.91 1.85 15.61
N ALA A 12 -6.62 1.58 15.37
CA ALA A 12 -6.18 0.35 14.70
C ALA A 12 -6.60 -0.91 15.48
N ASP A 13 -6.41 -0.93 16.80
CA ASP A 13 -6.82 -2.03 17.68
C ASP A 13 -8.33 -2.30 17.59
N SER A 14 -9.14 -1.24 17.50
CA SER A 14 -10.61 -1.35 17.49
C SER A 14 -11.14 -2.11 16.26
N GLY A 15 -10.44 -2.05 15.13
CA GLY A 15 -10.82 -2.72 13.88
C GLY A 15 -10.49 -4.21 13.83
N VAL A 16 -9.49 -4.66 14.60
CA VAL A 16 -8.98 -6.05 14.53
C VAL A 16 -10.06 -7.12 14.77
N PRO A 17 -10.97 -7.02 15.77
CA PRO A 17 -11.98 -8.06 15.98
C PRO A 17 -12.90 -8.27 14.78
N ALA A 18 -13.31 -7.18 14.11
CA ALA A 18 -14.17 -7.27 12.93
C ALA A 18 -13.42 -7.92 11.75
N LEU A 19 -12.14 -7.59 11.61
CA LEU A 19 -11.27 -8.15 10.60
C LEU A 19 -11.02 -9.65 10.81
N LEU A 20 -10.64 -10.08 12.02
CA LEU A 20 -10.37 -11.49 12.32
C LEU A 20 -11.61 -12.39 12.18
N ARG A 21 -12.81 -11.85 12.46
CA ARG A 21 -14.08 -12.55 12.21
C ARG A 21 -14.36 -12.81 10.73
N ARG A 22 -13.81 -11.99 9.84
CA ARG A 22 -14.04 -12.10 8.38
C ARG A 22 -13.03 -12.99 7.67
N GLN A 23 -11.90 -13.29 8.30
CA GLN A 23 -10.89 -14.13 7.66
C GLN A 23 -11.43 -15.56 7.52
N CYS A 24 -11.32 -16.12 6.32
CA CYS A 24 -11.73 -17.49 6.07
C CYS A 24 -10.70 -18.46 6.69
N LEU A 25 -11.16 -19.33 7.59
CA LEU A 25 -10.34 -20.33 8.28
C LEU A 25 -10.67 -21.78 7.89
N GLU A 26 -11.52 -21.96 6.88
CA GLU A 26 -11.87 -23.29 6.35
C GLU A 26 -10.69 -23.82 5.51
N PRO A 27 -9.96 -24.88 5.93
CA PRO A 27 -8.72 -25.30 5.29
C PRO A 27 -8.89 -25.71 3.82
N GLU A 28 -10.04 -26.28 3.46
CA GLU A 28 -10.35 -26.72 2.10
C GLU A 28 -10.87 -25.59 1.19
N SER A 29 -11.09 -24.40 1.75
CA SER A 29 -11.56 -23.25 0.98
C SER A 29 -10.42 -22.66 0.17
N ARG A 30 -10.70 -22.29 -1.10
CA ARG A 30 -9.78 -21.46 -1.90
C ARG A 30 -9.46 -20.12 -1.22
N GLU A 31 -10.37 -19.64 -0.37
CA GLU A 31 -10.24 -18.40 0.37
C GLU A 31 -9.47 -18.57 1.69
N PHE A 32 -8.93 -19.75 2.02
CA PHE A 32 -8.25 -19.99 3.29
C PHE A 32 -7.13 -18.96 3.57
N GLY A 33 -7.27 -18.21 4.66
CA GLY A 33 -6.39 -17.09 5.03
C GLY A 33 -6.75 -15.74 4.42
N GLY A 34 -7.62 -15.70 3.41
CA GLY A 34 -8.16 -14.50 2.79
C GLY A 34 -9.30 -13.86 3.58
N PHE A 35 -9.76 -12.70 3.10
CA PHE A 35 -10.85 -11.91 3.67
C PHE A 35 -11.94 -11.67 2.62
N PRO A 36 -12.82 -12.66 2.36
CA PRO A 36 -13.84 -12.51 1.33
C PRO A 36 -14.71 -11.30 1.59
N GLU A 37 -14.90 -10.47 0.57
CA GLU A 37 -15.81 -9.34 0.67
C GLU A 37 -17.25 -9.81 0.45
N PRO A 38 -18.21 -9.53 1.36
CA PRO A 38 -19.57 -10.04 1.26
C PRO A 38 -20.28 -9.72 -0.06
N ARG A 39 -19.95 -8.59 -0.70
CA ARG A 39 -20.53 -8.18 -1.98
C ARG A 39 -19.87 -8.82 -3.19
N LYS A 40 -18.57 -9.12 -3.12
CA LYS A 40 -17.78 -9.67 -4.22
C LYS A 40 -17.71 -11.21 -4.20
N GLY A 41 -17.68 -11.80 -3.01
CA GLY A 41 -17.58 -13.25 -2.80
C GLY A 41 -16.16 -13.82 -2.91
N PHE A 42 -15.13 -12.97 -2.99
CA PHE A 42 -13.72 -13.35 -3.04
C PHE A 42 -12.85 -12.34 -2.30
N SER A 43 -11.60 -12.72 -2.04
CA SER A 43 -10.60 -11.87 -1.38
C SER A 43 -9.62 -11.29 -2.41
N GLU A 44 -9.42 -9.97 -2.38
CA GLU A 44 -8.43 -9.29 -3.23
C GLU A 44 -7.00 -9.50 -2.71
N PRO A 45 -6.09 -10.17 -3.43
CA PRO A 45 -4.78 -10.56 -2.91
C PRO A 45 -3.92 -9.39 -2.38
N ALA A 46 -3.91 -8.26 -3.08
CA ALA A 46 -3.19 -7.06 -2.65
C ALA A 46 -3.74 -6.47 -1.34
N HIS A 47 -5.06 -6.52 -1.15
CA HIS A 47 -5.69 -6.08 0.09
C HIS A 47 -5.38 -7.04 1.25
N VAL A 48 -5.44 -8.36 1.01
CA VAL A 48 -5.17 -9.37 2.05
C VAL A 48 -3.77 -9.23 2.64
N ILE A 49 -2.74 -8.99 1.82
CA ILE A 49 -1.39 -8.80 2.35
C ILE A 49 -1.19 -7.43 3.02
N GLY A 50 -1.93 -6.40 2.57
CA GLY A 50 -2.00 -5.13 3.29
C GLY A 50 -2.62 -5.29 4.69
N VAL A 51 -3.62 -6.14 4.83
CA VAL A 51 -4.17 -6.54 6.12
C VAL A 51 -3.10 -7.27 6.96
N ALA A 52 -2.37 -8.22 6.38
CA ALA A 52 -1.28 -8.90 7.07
C ALA A 52 -0.23 -7.91 7.62
N ALA A 53 0.13 -6.90 6.83
CA ALA A 53 1.05 -5.84 7.24
C ALA A 53 0.53 -5.06 8.47
N ASN A 54 -0.76 -4.71 8.50
CA ASN A 54 -1.37 -4.06 9.66
C ASN A 54 -1.34 -4.93 10.92
N LEU A 55 -1.66 -6.23 10.79
CA LEU A 55 -1.59 -7.17 11.91
C LEU A 55 -0.15 -7.32 12.42
N ALA A 56 0.82 -7.39 11.52
CA ALA A 56 2.24 -7.47 11.89
C ALA A 56 2.72 -6.24 12.67
N VAL A 57 2.31 -5.03 12.26
CA VAL A 57 2.67 -3.80 12.96
C VAL A 57 2.05 -3.74 14.36
N LEU A 58 0.77 -4.14 14.51
CA LEU A 58 0.13 -4.20 15.81
C LEU A 58 0.76 -5.24 16.74
N TYR A 59 1.13 -6.40 16.19
CA TYR A 59 1.90 -7.42 16.92
C TYR A 59 3.22 -6.86 17.49
N CYS A 60 3.92 -6.01 16.73
CA CYS A 60 5.16 -5.38 17.16
C CYS A 60 4.98 -4.19 18.11
N CYS A 61 3.80 -3.57 18.12
CA CYS A 61 3.55 -2.32 18.84
C CYS A 61 3.29 -2.59 20.33
N ASP A 62 4.21 -2.18 21.21
CA ASP A 62 4.11 -2.34 22.67
C ASP A 62 2.86 -1.71 23.29
N ARG A 63 2.30 -0.68 22.64
CA ARG A 63 1.06 0.00 23.07
C ARG A 63 -0.22 -0.62 22.54
N SER A 64 -0.13 -1.55 21.59
CA SER A 64 -1.30 -2.28 21.10
C SER A 64 -1.73 -3.31 22.12
N ARG A 65 -3.04 -3.53 22.27
CA ARG A 65 -3.57 -4.65 23.06
C ARG A 65 -3.20 -6.03 22.47
N TYR A 66 -2.74 -6.06 21.22
CA TYR A 66 -2.30 -7.25 20.52
C TYR A 66 -0.78 -7.41 20.47
N HIS A 67 -0.05 -6.62 21.26
CA HIS A 67 1.39 -6.76 21.35
C HIS A 67 1.75 -8.21 21.69
N LYS A 68 2.57 -8.84 20.83
CA LYS A 68 3.00 -10.24 20.97
C LYS A 68 1.86 -11.28 21.07
N ASP A 69 0.67 -10.95 20.58
CA ASP A 69 -0.46 -11.89 20.54
C ASP A 69 -0.20 -13.02 19.51
N PRO A 70 -0.12 -14.30 19.94
CA PRO A 70 0.19 -15.42 19.06
C PRO A 70 -0.91 -15.71 18.03
N GLU A 71 -2.18 -15.43 18.36
CA GLU A 71 -3.26 -15.56 17.39
C GLU A 71 -3.10 -14.48 16.31
N LEU A 72 -2.81 -13.23 16.68
CA LEU A 72 -2.61 -12.16 15.70
C LEU A 72 -1.48 -12.49 14.71
N LEU A 73 -0.37 -13.03 15.21
CA LEU A 73 0.74 -13.50 14.39
C LEU A 73 0.31 -14.61 13.43
N ARG A 74 -0.38 -15.64 13.94
CA ARG A 74 -0.92 -16.73 13.11
C ARG A 74 -1.83 -16.21 12.01
N ARG A 75 -2.74 -15.28 12.32
CA ARG A 75 -3.67 -14.68 11.35
C ARG A 75 -2.95 -13.88 10.27
N ALA A 76 -1.87 -13.17 10.63
CA ALA A 76 -1.03 -12.45 9.68
C ALA A 76 -0.30 -13.40 8.72
N ILE A 77 0.21 -14.53 9.22
CA ILE A 77 0.87 -15.55 8.39
C ILE A 77 -0.11 -16.17 7.39
N LEU A 78 -1.31 -16.54 7.84
CA LEU A 78 -2.35 -17.09 6.96
C LEU A 78 -2.73 -16.12 5.84
N ALA A 79 -2.80 -14.82 6.14
CA ALA A 79 -3.05 -13.78 5.14
C ALA A 79 -1.90 -13.66 4.13
N CYS A 80 -0.64 -13.74 4.59
CA CYS A 80 0.50 -13.77 3.68
C CYS A 80 0.47 -15.01 2.77
N ASP A 81 0.18 -16.18 3.34
CA ASP A 81 0.11 -17.43 2.59
C ASP A 81 -0.99 -17.39 1.53
N PHE A 82 -2.15 -16.77 1.83
CA PHE A 82 -3.19 -16.54 0.83
C PHE A 82 -2.67 -15.75 -0.37
N THR A 83 -2.09 -14.56 -0.13
CA THR A 83 -1.60 -13.71 -1.22
C THR A 83 -0.47 -14.37 -1.99
N LEU A 84 0.46 -15.05 -1.33
CA LEU A 84 1.57 -15.72 -2.01
C LEU A 84 1.13 -16.88 -2.90
N ARG A 85 0.03 -17.58 -2.54
CA ARG A 85 -0.60 -18.60 -3.40
C ARG A 85 -1.31 -17.97 -4.60
N ALA A 86 -1.88 -16.78 -4.44
CA ALA A 86 -2.54 -16.05 -5.52
C ALA A 86 -1.57 -15.31 -6.46
N MET A 87 -0.34 -15.07 -6.01
CA MET A 87 0.69 -14.37 -6.79
C MET A 87 1.20 -15.21 -7.95
N HIS A 88 1.20 -14.62 -9.15
CA HIS A 88 1.64 -15.26 -10.39
C HIS A 88 3.14 -15.61 -10.37
N PRO A 89 3.58 -16.55 -11.22
CA PRO A 89 5.00 -16.91 -11.30
C PRO A 89 5.93 -15.72 -11.64
N ASP A 90 5.43 -14.75 -12.40
CA ASP A 90 6.15 -13.52 -12.76
C ASP A 90 6.20 -12.47 -11.64
N GLY A 91 5.52 -12.71 -10.51
CA GLY A 91 5.48 -11.80 -9.37
C GLY A 91 4.38 -10.74 -9.44
N THR A 92 3.47 -10.80 -10.40
CA THR A 92 2.29 -9.92 -10.45
C THR A 92 1.12 -10.49 -9.61
N LEU A 93 0.10 -9.65 -9.37
CA LEU A 93 -1.16 -10.05 -8.73
C LEU A 93 -2.33 -9.67 -9.62
N ASP A 94 -3.42 -10.41 -9.55
CA ASP A 94 -4.68 -9.97 -10.14
C ASP A 94 -5.37 -8.95 -9.21
N LEU A 95 -5.92 -7.90 -9.82
CA LEU A 95 -7.11 -7.21 -9.33
C LEU A 95 -8.31 -7.93 -9.96
N LEU A 96 -8.92 -8.83 -9.18
CA LEU A 96 -9.82 -9.86 -9.72
C LEU A 96 -11.06 -9.30 -10.40
N GLU A 97 -11.41 -8.05 -10.13
CA GLU A 97 -12.52 -7.35 -10.80
C GLU A 97 -12.20 -6.92 -12.23
N THR A 98 -10.96 -6.53 -12.52
CA THR A 98 -10.67 -5.80 -13.77
C THR A 98 -9.29 -6.01 -14.38
N ASN A 99 -8.22 -6.25 -13.60
CA ASN A 99 -6.86 -6.27 -14.13
C ASN A 99 -6.15 -7.58 -13.74
N PHE A 100 -5.86 -8.41 -14.73
CA PHE A 100 -5.05 -9.62 -14.54
C PHE A 100 -3.57 -9.31 -14.75
N HIS A 101 -2.69 -9.96 -13.99
CA HIS A 101 -1.25 -9.66 -13.97
C HIS A 101 -0.96 -8.15 -13.74
N ASP A 102 -1.63 -7.55 -12.76
CA ASP A 102 -1.50 -6.14 -12.42
C ASP A 102 -0.30 -5.89 -11.49
N ALA A 103 0.78 -5.35 -12.09
CA ALA A 103 1.94 -4.89 -11.34
C ALA A 103 1.64 -3.70 -10.41
N THR A 104 0.64 -2.88 -10.74
CA THR A 104 0.23 -1.76 -9.88
C THR A 104 -0.42 -2.28 -8.60
N ALA A 105 -1.20 -3.36 -8.67
CA ALA A 105 -1.78 -4.00 -7.48
C ALA A 105 -0.67 -4.43 -6.49
N VAL A 106 0.46 -4.91 -7.01
CA VAL A 106 1.67 -5.19 -6.22
C VAL A 106 2.24 -3.91 -5.64
N GLY A 107 2.40 -2.84 -6.44
CA GLY A 107 2.92 -1.54 -5.97
C GLY A 107 2.13 -0.95 -4.81
N PHE A 108 0.79 -0.99 -4.87
CA PHE A 108 -0.07 -0.56 -3.76
C PHE A 108 0.10 -1.45 -2.52
N ALA A 109 0.27 -2.75 -2.69
CA ALA A 109 0.54 -3.65 -1.57
C ALA A 109 1.92 -3.37 -0.93
N VAL A 110 2.95 -3.08 -1.73
CA VAL A 110 4.29 -2.73 -1.26
C VAL A 110 4.28 -1.52 -0.32
N TRP A 111 3.47 -0.50 -0.59
CA TRP A 111 3.30 0.65 0.30
C TRP A 111 2.85 0.29 1.73
N ASN A 112 2.23 -0.86 1.93
CA ASN A 112 1.83 -1.35 3.24
C ASN A 112 2.84 -2.36 3.79
N VAL A 113 3.31 -3.28 2.94
CA VAL A 113 4.17 -4.40 3.34
C VAL A 113 5.60 -3.95 3.64
N SER A 114 6.19 -3.05 2.84
CA SER A 114 7.57 -2.60 3.06
C SER A 114 7.75 -1.92 4.43
N PRO A 115 6.90 -0.96 4.85
CA PRO A 115 6.99 -0.38 6.19
C PRO A 115 6.82 -1.42 7.31
N ALA A 116 5.89 -2.36 7.19
CA ALA A 116 5.71 -3.44 8.15
C ALA A 116 6.95 -4.35 8.22
N TYR A 117 7.52 -4.69 7.07
CA TYR A 117 8.76 -5.47 6.98
C TYR A 117 9.94 -4.75 7.64
N ARG A 118 10.09 -3.44 7.43
CA ARG A 118 11.08 -2.60 8.11
C ARG A 118 10.88 -2.60 9.63
N VAL A 119 9.63 -2.48 10.10
CA VAL A 119 9.30 -2.56 11.54
C VAL A 119 9.73 -3.91 12.11
N LEU A 120 9.37 -5.03 11.47
CA LEU A 120 9.77 -6.37 11.91
C LEU A 120 11.30 -6.49 11.99
N ARG A 121 12.02 -6.08 10.94
CA ARG A 121 13.49 -6.13 10.89
C ARG A 121 14.16 -5.24 11.94
N ARG A 122 13.53 -4.13 12.31
CA ARG A 122 14.13 -3.14 13.23
C ARG A 122 13.89 -3.46 14.70
N TYR A 123 12.71 -4.02 15.01
CA TYR A 123 12.21 -4.12 16.38
C TYR A 123 12.03 -5.57 16.87
N LEU A 124 12.12 -6.56 16.00
CA LEU A 124 12.09 -7.97 16.41
C LEU A 124 13.46 -8.62 16.23
N GLU A 125 13.80 -9.49 17.18
CA GLU A 125 14.75 -10.58 17.02
C GLU A 125 13.91 -11.85 16.79
N PRO A 126 13.49 -12.13 15.54
CA PRO A 126 12.41 -13.06 15.27
C PRO A 126 12.78 -14.49 15.63
N THR A 127 11.84 -15.21 16.26
CA THR A 127 11.93 -16.64 16.53
C THR A 127 10.64 -17.35 16.12
N GLY A 128 10.72 -18.65 15.83
CA GLY A 128 9.54 -19.47 15.49
C GLY A 128 8.69 -18.84 14.37
N ASP A 129 7.41 -18.62 14.63
CA ASP A 129 6.45 -18.06 13.67
C ASP A 129 6.77 -16.62 13.26
N GLU A 130 7.53 -15.85 14.05
CA GLU A 130 7.98 -14.51 13.65
C GLU A 130 8.95 -14.57 12.47
N LEU A 131 9.81 -15.62 12.41
CA LEU A 131 10.68 -15.87 11.26
C LEU A 131 9.86 -16.22 10.03
N VAL A 132 8.79 -17.01 10.21
CA VAL A 132 7.87 -17.35 9.12
C VAL A 132 7.23 -16.10 8.56
N LEU A 133 6.66 -15.23 9.40
CA LEU A 133 6.05 -13.97 8.95
C LEU A 133 7.07 -13.08 8.21
N GLN A 134 8.26 -12.89 8.78
CA GLN A 134 9.31 -12.08 8.16
C GLN A 134 9.72 -12.64 6.80
N GLU A 135 9.88 -13.96 6.68
CA GLU A 135 10.24 -14.60 5.41
C GLU A 135 9.11 -14.50 4.38
N ARG A 136 7.84 -14.56 4.80
CA ARG A 136 6.69 -14.41 3.90
C ARG A 136 6.60 -13.00 3.30
N PHE A 137 6.82 -11.97 4.11
CA PHE A 137 6.93 -10.60 3.58
C PHE A 137 8.16 -10.43 2.70
N GLY A 138 9.31 -10.97 3.09
CA GLY A 138 10.52 -10.94 2.26
C GLY A 138 10.30 -11.60 0.90
N ASN A 139 9.62 -12.75 0.86
CA ASN A 139 9.26 -13.45 -0.37
C ASN A 139 8.34 -12.60 -1.26
N PHE A 140 7.28 -12.03 -0.68
CA PHE A 140 6.38 -11.13 -1.41
C PHE A 140 7.12 -9.93 -2.01
N LEU A 141 7.95 -9.25 -1.24
CA LEU A 141 8.70 -8.07 -1.70
C LEU A 141 9.69 -8.42 -2.82
N ARG A 142 10.41 -9.55 -2.71
CA ARG A 142 11.35 -10.01 -3.75
C ARG A 142 10.64 -10.35 -5.05
N ARG A 143 9.59 -11.18 -5.00
CA ARG A 143 8.80 -11.52 -6.19
C ARG A 143 8.10 -10.29 -6.77
N GLY A 144 7.58 -9.43 -5.90
CA GLY A 144 6.89 -8.21 -6.30
C GLY A 144 7.80 -7.23 -7.01
N ALA A 145 9.07 -7.13 -6.61
CA ALA A 145 10.07 -6.32 -7.32
C ALA A 145 10.23 -6.78 -8.77
N ASP A 146 10.31 -8.09 -9.01
CA ASP A 146 10.48 -8.65 -10.35
C ASP A 146 9.20 -8.46 -11.20
N GLY A 147 8.01 -8.64 -10.62
CA GLY A 147 6.74 -8.38 -11.28
C GLY A 147 6.55 -6.91 -11.62
N MET A 148 6.91 -6.02 -10.71
CA MET A 148 6.80 -4.58 -10.92
C MET A 148 7.76 -4.05 -11.97
N LYS A 149 9.01 -4.54 -11.98
CA LYS A 149 10.02 -4.13 -12.97
C LYS A 149 9.57 -4.41 -14.41
N ASN A 150 8.74 -5.42 -14.63
CA ASN A 150 8.36 -5.86 -15.98
C ASN A 150 6.88 -5.58 -16.35
N GLY A 151 6.03 -5.18 -15.41
CA GLY A 151 4.58 -5.15 -15.61
C GLY A 151 3.96 -3.80 -16.00
N GLY A 152 4.71 -2.69 -15.94
CA GLY A 152 4.22 -1.36 -16.32
C GLY A 152 3.04 -0.86 -15.46
N PHE A 153 2.30 0.13 -15.97
CA PHE A 153 1.18 0.77 -15.26
C PHE A 153 0.03 1.15 -16.20
N HIS A 154 -1.14 1.48 -15.64
CA HIS A 154 -2.38 1.70 -16.41
C HIS A 154 -2.87 3.16 -16.46
N THR A 155 -2.57 3.95 -15.44
CA THR A 155 -3.04 5.34 -15.30
C THR A 155 -1.93 6.25 -14.75
N PRO A 156 -2.04 7.58 -14.89
CA PRO A 156 -0.97 8.49 -14.45
C PRO A 156 -0.59 8.35 -12.97
N ASN A 157 -1.53 8.21 -12.03
CA ASN A 157 -1.18 7.94 -10.63
C ASN A 157 -0.43 6.62 -10.41
N HIS A 158 -0.75 5.58 -11.18
CA HIS A 158 -0.12 4.28 -11.06
C HIS A 158 1.38 4.38 -11.35
N ARG A 159 1.80 5.30 -12.22
CA ARG A 159 3.21 5.61 -12.44
C ARG A 159 3.92 5.99 -11.14
N TRP A 160 3.32 6.87 -10.33
CA TRP A 160 3.92 7.32 -9.07
C TRP A 160 3.85 6.25 -7.98
N VAL A 161 2.82 5.40 -8.00
CA VAL A 161 2.75 4.19 -7.16
C VAL A 161 3.90 3.25 -7.50
N MET A 162 4.09 2.93 -8.78
CA MET A 162 5.12 2.03 -9.27
C MET A 162 6.53 2.56 -8.96
N ALA A 163 6.82 3.80 -9.35
CA ALA A 163 8.11 4.43 -9.13
C ALA A 163 8.48 4.48 -7.63
N SER A 164 7.54 4.88 -6.77
CA SER A 164 7.78 4.96 -5.34
C SER A 164 7.93 3.60 -4.67
N ALA A 165 7.13 2.60 -5.03
CA ALA A 165 7.26 1.25 -4.50
C ALA A 165 8.55 0.58 -4.97
N LEU A 166 8.99 0.78 -6.22
CA LEU A 166 10.30 0.34 -6.70
C LEU A 166 11.45 1.01 -5.92
N ALA A 167 11.33 2.29 -5.56
CA ALA A 167 12.31 2.98 -4.73
C ALA A 167 12.44 2.34 -3.34
N MET A 168 11.31 2.02 -2.70
CA MET A 168 11.29 1.30 -1.41
C MET A 168 11.96 -0.08 -1.53
N LEU A 169 11.63 -0.84 -2.59
CA LEU A 169 12.17 -2.17 -2.82
C LEU A 169 13.67 -2.15 -3.14
N SER A 170 14.15 -1.15 -3.89
CA SER A 170 15.57 -0.96 -4.18
C SER A 170 16.38 -0.87 -2.89
N ASN A 171 15.90 -0.05 -1.94
CA ASN A 171 16.54 0.12 -0.63
C ASN A 171 16.36 -1.09 0.29
N ASP A 172 15.15 -1.68 0.34
CA ASP A 172 14.86 -2.80 1.25
C ASP A 172 15.59 -4.09 0.89
N LEU A 173 15.75 -4.33 -0.42
CA LEU A 173 16.30 -5.56 -0.99
C LEU A 173 17.74 -5.40 -1.51
N GLY A 174 18.27 -4.16 -1.56
CA GLY A 174 19.57 -3.88 -2.17
C GLY A 174 19.59 -4.15 -3.68
N ARG A 175 18.53 -3.73 -4.39
CA ARG A 175 18.30 -3.97 -5.82
C ARG A 175 18.44 -2.66 -6.63
N PRO A 176 19.67 -2.18 -6.88
CA PRO A 176 19.90 -0.92 -7.58
C PRO A 176 19.42 -0.94 -9.04
N ASP A 177 19.24 -2.12 -9.63
CA ASP A 177 18.70 -2.29 -10.97
C ASP A 177 17.23 -1.86 -11.10
N LEU A 178 16.53 -1.62 -9.99
CA LEU A 178 15.18 -1.05 -10.00
C LEU A 178 15.20 0.46 -10.25
N ILE A 179 16.32 1.14 -10.02
CA ILE A 179 16.45 2.59 -10.24
C ILE A 179 16.32 2.93 -11.73
N GLU A 180 16.82 2.06 -12.61
CA GLU A 180 16.72 2.27 -14.06
C GLU A 180 15.25 2.39 -14.51
N GLU A 181 14.36 1.55 -13.96
CA GLU A 181 12.92 1.58 -14.26
C GLU A 181 12.26 2.85 -13.69
N ILE A 182 12.68 3.29 -12.50
CA ILE A 182 12.21 4.53 -11.89
C ILE A 182 12.61 5.74 -12.75
N ASP A 183 13.84 5.76 -13.27
CA ASP A 183 14.33 6.86 -14.09
C ASP A 183 13.58 6.95 -15.43
N LEU A 184 13.13 5.82 -16.00
CA LEU A 184 12.19 5.82 -17.14
C LEU A 184 10.89 6.53 -16.77
N TYR A 185 10.35 6.27 -15.58
CA TYR A 185 9.16 6.97 -15.09
C TYR A 185 9.44 8.42 -14.71
N LEU A 186 10.64 8.83 -14.33
CA LEU A 186 10.91 10.25 -14.04
C LEU A 186 11.24 11.05 -15.31
N GLY A 187 11.70 10.39 -16.37
CA GLY A 187 12.16 11.03 -17.60
C GLY A 187 11.12 11.85 -18.37
N GLU A 188 9.83 11.57 -18.22
CA GLU A 188 8.76 12.39 -18.84
C GLU A 188 8.35 13.61 -17.98
N GLY A 189 8.92 13.75 -16.78
CA GLY A 189 8.55 14.76 -15.81
C GLY A 189 7.31 14.39 -14.98
N ILE A 190 7.03 15.21 -13.97
CA ILE A 190 5.86 15.04 -13.11
C ILE A 190 4.65 15.71 -13.77
N ASP A 191 3.53 14.99 -13.85
CA ASP A 191 2.28 15.41 -14.49
C ASP A 191 1.45 16.37 -13.62
N CYS A 192 2.12 17.33 -12.99
CA CYS A 192 1.56 18.35 -12.10
C CYS A 192 1.80 19.73 -12.69
N ASN A 193 0.73 20.48 -12.95
CA ASN A 193 0.83 21.81 -13.56
C ASN A 193 1.24 22.91 -12.55
N ASP A 194 1.33 24.15 -13.02
CA ASP A 194 1.70 25.33 -12.21
C ASP A 194 0.66 25.70 -11.14
N ASP A 195 -0.57 25.22 -11.27
CA ASP A 195 -1.64 25.40 -10.28
C ASP A 195 -1.65 24.28 -9.22
N GLY A 196 -0.86 23.21 -9.40
CA GLY A 196 -0.81 22.06 -8.50
C GLY A 196 -1.75 20.91 -8.86
N GLU A 197 -2.46 21.00 -9.98
CA GLU A 197 -3.39 19.99 -10.46
C GLU A 197 -2.63 18.86 -11.18
N TYR A 198 -2.90 17.62 -10.79
CA TYR A 198 -2.39 16.45 -11.51
C TYR A 198 -3.24 16.16 -12.75
N SER A 199 -2.68 15.44 -13.74
CA SER A 199 -3.36 15.16 -15.00
C SER A 199 -4.74 14.48 -14.84
N GLU A 200 -4.91 13.68 -13.79
CA GLU A 200 -6.15 12.95 -13.52
C GLU A 200 -7.27 13.78 -12.91
N ARG A 201 -6.94 14.95 -12.34
CA ARG A 201 -7.88 15.86 -11.69
C ARG A 201 -8.79 15.13 -10.71
N SER A 202 -8.25 14.53 -9.65
CA SER A 202 -9.05 13.79 -8.67
C SER A 202 -8.71 14.24 -7.27
N ALA A 203 -9.44 15.27 -6.83
CA ALA A 203 -9.29 15.87 -5.52
C ALA A 203 -9.60 14.90 -4.38
N GLY A 204 -10.57 14.00 -4.59
CA GLY A 204 -11.07 13.09 -3.56
C GLY A 204 -10.28 11.78 -3.42
N ILE A 205 -9.58 11.32 -4.46
CA ILE A 205 -8.96 10.00 -4.47
C ILE A 205 -7.51 10.02 -4.96
N TYR A 206 -7.20 10.57 -6.13
CA TYR A 206 -5.86 10.37 -6.73
C TYR A 206 -4.82 11.42 -6.36
N ASN A 207 -5.23 12.63 -5.95
CA ASN A 207 -4.27 13.65 -5.48
C ASN A 207 -3.47 13.13 -4.28
N VAL A 208 -4.11 12.46 -3.32
CA VAL A 208 -3.42 11.84 -2.17
C VAL A 208 -2.51 10.70 -2.59
N VAL A 209 -2.89 9.91 -3.61
CA VAL A 209 -2.06 8.82 -4.15
C VAL A 209 -0.79 9.39 -4.80
N ASN A 210 -0.94 10.42 -5.64
CA ASN A 210 0.18 11.10 -6.30
C ASN A 210 1.11 11.73 -5.27
N ASN A 211 0.57 12.51 -4.34
CA ASN A 211 1.33 13.14 -3.27
C ASN A 211 2.11 12.11 -2.44
N LYS A 212 1.47 10.99 -2.07
CA LYS A 212 2.15 9.90 -1.35
C LYS A 212 3.29 9.30 -2.16
N GLY A 213 3.07 9.01 -3.45
CA GLY A 213 4.13 8.48 -4.32
C GLY A 213 5.33 9.42 -4.40
N LEU A 214 5.09 10.72 -4.63
CA LEU A 214 6.16 11.73 -4.68
C LEU A 214 6.88 11.89 -3.34
N LEU A 215 6.16 11.88 -2.21
CA LEU A 215 6.75 11.94 -0.87
C LEU A 215 7.68 10.75 -0.60
N VAL A 216 7.22 9.54 -0.94
CA VAL A 216 8.02 8.31 -0.80
C VAL A 216 9.25 8.38 -1.68
N MET A 217 9.13 8.75 -2.96
CA MET A 217 10.29 8.90 -3.85
C MET A 217 11.27 9.96 -3.36
N ALA A 218 10.79 11.11 -2.90
CA ALA A 218 11.64 12.18 -2.38
C ALA A 218 12.53 11.67 -1.24
N ALA A 219 11.97 10.84 -0.35
CA ALA A 219 12.70 10.25 0.76
C ALA A 219 13.62 9.09 0.33
N GLU A 220 13.09 8.11 -0.41
CA GLU A 220 13.83 6.89 -0.77
C GLU A 220 14.97 7.14 -1.77
N LEU A 221 14.82 8.15 -2.64
CA LEU A 221 15.81 8.50 -3.68
C LEU A 221 16.66 9.72 -3.33
N ALA A 222 16.42 10.35 -2.18
CA ALA A 222 17.00 11.65 -1.81
C ALA A 222 16.82 12.72 -2.92
N ARG A 223 15.57 12.89 -3.37
CA ARG A 223 15.14 13.81 -4.43
C ARG A 223 14.16 14.85 -3.88
N PRO A 224 14.60 15.78 -3.01
CA PRO A 224 13.72 16.72 -2.32
C PRO A 224 12.95 17.66 -3.25
N GLU A 225 13.41 17.86 -4.49
CA GLU A 225 12.72 18.65 -5.51
C GLU A 225 11.31 18.11 -5.84
N LEU A 226 11.05 16.81 -5.65
CA LEU A 226 9.73 16.22 -5.85
C LEU A 226 8.69 16.77 -4.86
N LEU A 227 9.14 17.29 -3.71
CA LEU A 227 8.26 17.88 -2.69
C LEU A 227 7.57 19.16 -3.17
N ALA A 228 8.17 19.88 -4.13
CA ALA A 228 7.58 21.11 -4.66
C ALA A 228 6.22 20.85 -5.34
N HIS A 229 6.05 19.70 -5.99
CA HIS A 229 4.77 19.30 -6.60
C HIS A 229 3.72 18.96 -5.53
N VAL A 230 4.16 18.30 -4.45
CA VAL A 230 3.29 17.96 -3.31
C VAL A 230 2.79 19.21 -2.60
N GLU A 231 3.69 20.15 -2.29
CA GLU A 231 3.34 21.43 -1.66
C GLU A 231 2.37 22.23 -2.53
N ARG A 232 2.60 22.28 -3.84
CA ARG A 232 1.72 22.97 -4.78
C ARG A 232 0.33 22.34 -4.83
N ASN A 233 0.24 21.02 -4.93
CA ASN A 233 -1.04 20.31 -4.90
C ASN A 233 -1.79 20.53 -3.58
N LEU A 234 -1.11 20.40 -2.43
CA LEU A 234 -1.73 20.65 -1.13
C LEU A 234 -2.19 22.10 -0.97
N THR A 235 -1.44 23.06 -1.52
CA THR A 235 -1.85 24.48 -1.56
C THR A 235 -3.11 24.67 -2.41
N MET A 236 -3.16 24.04 -3.59
CA MET A 236 -4.34 24.06 -4.46
C MET A 236 -5.57 23.49 -3.76
N MET A 237 -5.42 22.39 -3.02
CA MET A 237 -6.53 21.74 -2.32
C MET A 237 -7.22 22.66 -1.30
N LEU A 238 -6.52 23.66 -0.75
CA LEU A 238 -7.15 24.66 0.14
C LEU A 238 -8.20 25.52 -0.58
N THR A 239 -8.13 25.61 -1.91
CA THR A 239 -9.12 26.31 -2.73
C THR A 239 -10.32 25.44 -3.08
N TYR A 240 -10.25 24.13 -2.81
CA TYR A 240 -11.33 23.17 -3.06
C TYR A 240 -12.13 22.85 -1.79
N LEU A 241 -11.78 23.45 -0.65
CA LEU A 241 -12.54 23.29 0.58
C LEU A 241 -13.78 24.18 0.54
N GLU A 242 -14.94 23.55 0.74
CA GLU A 242 -16.23 24.22 0.86
C GLU A 242 -16.50 24.65 2.32
N PRO A 243 -17.43 25.59 2.58
CA PRO A 243 -17.72 26.09 3.92
C PRO A 243 -18.22 25.04 4.94
N ASP A 244 -18.61 23.86 4.48
CA ASP A 244 -19.07 22.72 5.29
C ASP A 244 -17.98 21.65 5.50
N ASP A 245 -16.71 22.02 5.25
CA ASP A 245 -15.52 21.15 5.31
C ASP A 245 -15.51 20.00 4.29
N THR A 246 -16.41 20.01 3.29
CA THR A 246 -16.35 19.08 2.16
C THR A 246 -15.33 19.52 1.12
N VAL A 247 -14.94 18.59 0.24
CA VAL A 247 -14.00 18.85 -0.85
C VAL A 247 -14.76 18.89 -2.17
N LEU A 248 -14.58 19.95 -2.93
CA LEU A 248 -15.10 20.10 -4.28
C LEU A 248 -14.47 19.04 -5.22
N THR A 249 -15.32 18.20 -5.81
CA THR A 249 -14.90 17.14 -6.76
C THR A 249 -15.49 17.32 -8.16
N ILE A 250 -16.19 18.42 -8.44
CA ILE A 250 -16.87 18.65 -9.73
C ILE A 250 -15.89 18.72 -10.92
N ASN A 251 -14.63 19.07 -10.65
CA ASN A 251 -13.57 19.10 -11.65
C ASN A 251 -13.07 17.69 -12.02
N SER A 252 -13.48 16.66 -11.27
CA SER A 252 -13.04 15.29 -11.49
C SER A 252 -13.60 14.66 -12.75
N ARG A 253 -12.78 13.85 -13.40
CA ARG A 253 -13.18 12.98 -14.51
C ARG A 253 -13.09 11.50 -14.15
N ARG A 254 -13.01 11.22 -12.84
CA ARG A 254 -12.66 9.91 -12.27
C ARG A 254 -13.76 9.41 -11.32
N GLN A 255 -13.43 8.41 -10.50
CA GLN A 255 -14.38 7.69 -9.66
C GLN A 255 -15.08 8.57 -8.60
N ASP A 256 -14.47 9.69 -8.25
CA ASP A 256 -14.93 10.70 -7.28
C ASP A 256 -15.80 11.81 -7.88
N PHE A 257 -16.10 11.79 -9.18
CA PHE A 257 -16.95 12.81 -9.79
C PHE A 257 -18.33 12.88 -9.12
N GLY A 258 -18.64 14.03 -8.50
CA GLY A 258 -19.97 14.40 -8.03
C GLY A 258 -20.57 13.48 -6.97
N LYS A 259 -19.74 12.74 -6.23
CA LYS A 259 -20.18 11.94 -5.09
C LYS A 259 -19.93 12.72 -3.80
N GLU A 260 -20.93 12.77 -2.93
CA GLU A 260 -20.70 13.14 -1.52
C GLU A 260 -19.69 12.13 -0.93
N LEU A 261 -18.58 12.63 -0.39
CA LEU A 261 -17.54 11.84 0.30
C LEU A 261 -17.89 11.65 1.77
#